data_AF-A0A9X9X559-F1
#
_entry.id   AF-A0A9X9X559-F1
#
_cell.length_a   1.000
_cell.length_b   1.000
_cell.length_c   1.000
_cell.angle_alpha   90.00
_cell.angle_beta   90.00
_cell.angle_gamma   90.00
#
_symmetry.space_group_name_H-M   'P 1'
#
loop_
_entity.id
_entity.type
_entity.pdbx_description
1 polymer ?
#
loop_
_entity_poly.entity_id
_entity_poly.type
_entity_poly.pdbx_seq_one_letter_code
_entity_poly.pdbx_strand_id
1 'polypeptide(L)'
;MAPLGPFGPSPRIAAGVSGGPHSLALALLAAEWARARGGDLLALVADHGLRPESGAEAEGVAALLAARGIAARVLRLGLAGGPGLQERAR
;
A
#
# COMPACT_ATOMS: atom_id res chain seq x y z
N MET A 1 -10.29 13.94 -15.71
CA MET A 1 -10.26 12.89 -14.66
C MET A 1 -11.51 13.07 -13.81
N ALA A 2 -12.23 11.98 -13.50
CA ALA A 2 -13.36 12.05 -12.57
C ALA A 2 -12.85 12.33 -11.14
N PRO A 3 -13.64 13.01 -10.29
CA PRO A 3 -13.27 13.23 -8.90
C PRO A 3 -13.16 11.89 -8.16
N LEU A 4 -12.14 11.76 -7.31
CA LEU A 4 -12.02 10.64 -6.38
C LEU A 4 -12.93 10.92 -5.17
N GLY A 5 -14.08 10.24 -5.09
CA GLY A 5 -15.05 10.40 -3.99
C GLY A 5 -16.52 10.36 -4.47
N PRO A 6 -17.48 10.57 -3.55
CA PRO A 6 -17.32 11.03 -2.17
C PRO A 6 -16.86 9.93 -1.18
N PHE A 7 -16.16 10.32 -0.11
CA PHE A 7 -15.62 9.39 0.89
C PHE A 7 -16.43 9.29 2.20
N GLY A 8 -17.47 10.12 2.37
CA GLY A 8 -18.27 10.16 3.60
C GLY A 8 -17.53 10.70 4.83
N PRO A 9 -18.19 10.76 6.00
CA PRO A 9 -17.55 11.09 7.27
C PRO A 9 -16.64 9.95 7.74
N SER A 10 -15.53 10.26 8.42
CA SER A 10 -14.56 9.27 8.92
C SER A 10 -14.10 8.26 7.85
N PRO A 11 -13.47 8.74 6.76
CA PRO A 11 -13.16 7.91 5.61
C PRO A 11 -12.17 6.79 5.95
N ARG A 12 -12.47 5.56 5.52
CA ARG A 12 -11.56 4.42 5.65
C ARG A 12 -11.00 4.05 4.29
N ILE A 13 -9.72 4.31 4.09
CA ILE A 13 -9.06 4.17 2.79
C ILE A 13 -8.12 2.95 2.82
N ALA A 14 -8.12 2.17 1.75
CA ALA A 14 -7.05 1.22 1.46
C ALA A 14 -6.22 1.73 0.27
N ALA A 15 -4.90 1.71 0.39
CA ALA A 15 -4.00 2.16 -0.67
C ALA A 15 -2.88 1.16 -0.91
N GLY A 16 -2.61 0.84 -2.18
CA GLY A 16 -1.44 0.07 -2.57
C GLY A 16 -0.15 0.89 -2.41
N VAL A 17 0.82 0.37 -1.67
CA VAL A 17 2.10 1.04 -1.41
C VAL A 17 3.26 0.15 -1.85
N SER A 18 3.96 0.59 -2.89
CA SER A 18 5.10 -0.16 -3.47
C SER A 18 6.41 0.02 -2.71
N GLY A 19 6.50 0.96 -1.78
CA GLY A 19 7.75 1.33 -1.09
C GLY A 19 8.59 2.39 -1.80
N GLY A 20 8.23 2.75 -3.04
CA GLY A 20 8.83 3.88 -3.74
C GLY A 20 8.46 5.24 -3.10
N PRO A 21 9.24 6.30 -3.35
CA PRO A 21 9.04 7.60 -2.72
C PRO A 21 7.65 8.20 -2.99
N HIS A 22 7.11 8.01 -4.20
CA HIS A 22 5.79 8.53 -4.55
C HIS A 22 4.65 7.83 -3.80
N SER A 23 4.70 6.49 -3.68
CA SER A 23 3.65 5.74 -2.98
C SER A 23 3.73 5.92 -1.47
N LEU A 24 4.93 6.11 -0.93
CA LEU A 24 5.13 6.51 0.47
C LEU A 24 4.60 7.92 0.74
N ALA A 25 4.89 8.89 -0.13
CA ALA A 25 4.35 10.25 -0.01
C ALA A 25 2.81 10.23 -0.08
N LEU A 26 2.23 9.46 -1.00
CA LEU A 26 0.78 9.27 -1.08
C LEU A 26 0.21 8.69 0.22
N ALA A 27 0.83 7.63 0.77
CA ALA A 27 0.36 7.01 2.01
C ALA A 27 0.40 7.99 3.20
N LEU A 28 1.47 8.78 3.32
CA LEU A 28 1.59 9.81 4.35
C LEU A 28 0.48 10.87 4.25
N LEU A 29 0.32 11.44 3.06
CA LEU A 29 -0.68 12.50 2.80
C LEU A 29 -2.11 11.97 2.96
N ALA A 30 -2.39 10.75 2.48
CA ALA A 30 -3.71 10.13 2.61
C ALA A 30 -4.05 9.80 4.07
N ALA A 31 -3.09 9.29 4.84
CA ALA A 31 -3.29 9.00 6.26
C ALA A 31 -3.56 10.28 7.06
N GLU A 32 -2.82 11.35 6.82
CA GLU A 32 -3.05 12.65 7.44
C GLU A 32 -4.44 13.20 7.09
N TRP A 33 -4.78 13.18 5.80
CA TRP A 33 -6.07 13.66 5.30
C TRP A 33 -7.26 12.89 5.90
N ALA A 34 -7.14 11.57 6.04
CA ALA A 34 -8.16 10.71 6.62
C ALA A 34 -8.30 10.95 8.13
N ARG A 35 -7.17 11.00 8.86
CA ARG A 35 -7.15 11.27 10.31
C ARG A 35 -7.76 12.61 10.66
N ALA A 36 -7.49 13.66 9.88
CA ALA A 36 -8.10 14.98 10.06
C ALA A 36 -9.65 14.96 9.95
N ARG A 37 -10.23 13.88 9.42
CA ARG A 37 -11.67 13.66 9.25
C ARG A 37 -12.24 12.56 10.16
N GLY A 38 -11.46 12.09 11.13
CA GLY A 38 -11.82 10.98 12.01
C GLY A 38 -11.71 9.60 11.35
N GLY A 39 -11.11 9.52 10.16
CA GLY A 39 -10.90 8.30 9.39
C GLY A 39 -9.51 7.69 9.57
N ASP A 40 -9.22 6.69 8.74
CA ASP A 40 -7.97 5.94 8.76
C ASP A 40 -7.50 5.50 7.35
N LEU A 41 -6.25 5.04 7.31
CA LEU A 41 -5.63 4.46 6.12
C LEU A 41 -5.07 3.07 6.47
N LEU A 42 -5.39 2.09 5.63
CA LEU A 42 -4.72 0.80 5.55
C LEU A 42 -3.82 0.78 4.31
N ALA A 43 -2.51 0.71 4.51
CA ALA A 43 -1.55 0.47 3.44
C ALA A 43 -1.49 -1.02 3.10
N LEU A 44 -1.58 -1.34 1.82
CA LEU A 44 -1.45 -2.69 1.28
C LEU A 44 -0.15 -2.78 0.51
N VAL A 45 0.77 -3.63 0.97
CA VAL A 45 2.08 -3.83 0.33
C VAL A 45 2.07 -5.20 -0.33
N ALA A 46 2.24 -5.24 -1.65
CA ALA A 46 2.21 -6.51 -2.37
C ALA A 46 3.59 -7.17 -2.34
N ASP A 47 3.67 -8.38 -1.78
CA ASP A 47 4.79 -9.29 -1.98
C ASP A 47 4.48 -10.17 -3.19
N HIS A 48 5.09 -9.82 -4.31
CA HIS A 48 4.90 -10.51 -5.58
C HIS A 48 5.67 -11.84 -5.69
N GLY A 49 6.61 -12.12 -4.78
CA GLY A 49 7.43 -13.34 -4.79
C GLY A 49 8.35 -13.50 -6.00
N LEU A 50 8.56 -12.46 -6.82
CA LEU A 50 9.35 -12.52 -8.06
C LEU A 50 10.84 -12.70 -7.83
N ARG A 51 11.32 -12.17 -6.71
CA ARG A 51 12.71 -12.29 -6.25
C ARG A 51 12.72 -12.77 -4.80
N PRO A 52 13.77 -13.47 -4.33
CA PRO A 52 13.90 -13.89 -2.94
C PRO A 52 13.76 -12.73 -1.94
N GLU A 53 14.20 -11.53 -2.33
CA GLU A 53 14.19 -10.33 -1.49
C GLU A 53 12.81 -9.67 -1.38
N SER A 54 11.87 -10.03 -2.26
CA SER A 54 10.52 -9.43 -2.35
C SER A 54 9.79 -9.39 -1.01
N GLY A 55 9.84 -10.48 -0.26
CA GLY A 55 9.21 -10.57 1.06
C GLY A 55 9.85 -9.60 2.05
N ALA A 56 11.19 -9.56 2.11
CA ALA A 56 11.92 -8.67 3.01
C ALA A 56 11.72 -7.18 2.65
N GLU A 57 11.69 -6.85 1.35
CA GLU A 57 11.35 -5.51 0.87
C GLU A 57 9.94 -5.11 1.33
N ALA A 58 8.94 -5.99 1.14
CA ALA A 58 7.55 -5.71 1.52
C ALA A 58 7.39 -5.52 3.04
N GLU A 59 8.03 -6.37 3.85
CA GLU A 59 8.04 -6.24 5.31
C GLU A 59 8.74 -4.95 5.76
N GLY A 60 9.83 -4.56 5.09
CA GLY A 60 10.52 -3.30 5.35
C GLY A 60 9.64 -2.07 5.10
N VAL A 61 8.86 -2.08 4.03
CA VAL A 61 7.88 -1.02 3.74
C VAL A 61 6.77 -0.98 4.79
N ALA A 62 6.24 -2.15 5.17
CA ALA A 62 5.22 -2.24 6.22
C ALA A 62 5.73 -1.70 7.56
N ALA A 63 6.96 -2.05 7.95
CA ALA A 63 7.60 -1.54 9.16
C ALA A 63 7.82 -0.02 9.11
N LEU A 64 8.25 0.50 7.95
CA LEU A 64 8.44 1.94 7.74
C LEU A 64 7.13 2.73 7.95
N LEU A 65 6.02 2.20 7.45
CA LEU A 65 4.68 2.79 7.60
C LEU A 65 4.16 2.66 9.03
N ALA A 66 4.35 1.50 9.66
CA ALA A 66 3.98 1.27 11.05
C ALA A 66 4.70 2.24 12.00
N ALA A 67 5.99 2.51 11.76
CA ALA A 67 6.76 3.51 12.53
C ALA A 67 6.21 4.95 12.38
N ARG A 68 5.36 5.21 11.37
CA ARG A 68 4.66 6.49 11.15
C ARG A 68 3.20 6.45 11.63
N GLY A 69 2.80 5.38 12.31
CA GLY A 69 1.44 5.19 12.82
C GLY A 69 0.43 4.86 11.73
N ILE A 70 0.86 4.34 10.58
CA ILE A 70 -0.01 3.90 9.49
C ILE A 70 -0.13 2.37 9.56
N ALA A 71 -1.35 1.85 9.63
CA ALA A 71 -1.59 0.42 9.58
C ALA A 71 -1.16 -0.11 8.20
N ALA A 72 -0.35 -1.16 8.17
CA ALA A 72 0.13 -1.77 6.93
C ALA A 72 -0.11 -3.29 6.95
N ARG A 73 -0.46 -3.85 5.79
CA ARG A 73 -0.63 -5.29 5.58
C ARG A 73 0.15 -5.73 4.35
N VAL A 74 1.01 -6.72 4.53
CA VAL A 74 1.68 -7.40 3.42
C VAL A 74 0.73 -8.44 2.81
N LEU A 75 0.52 -8.36 1.50
CA LEU A 75 -0.29 -9.29 0.71
C LEU A 75 0.64 -10.15 -0.15
N ARG A 76 0.75 -11.44 0.18
CA ARG A 76 1.53 -12.40 -0.62
C ARG A 76 0.68 -12.89 -1.78
N LEU A 77 1.10 -12.59 -3.01
CA LEU A 77 0.27 -12.83 -4.20
C LEU A 77 0.38 -14.26 -4.74
N GLY A 78 1.41 -15.02 -4.36
CA GLY A 78 1.55 -16.43 -4.77
C GLY A 78 1.61 -16.63 -6.29
N LEU A 79 2.19 -15.67 -7.03
CA LEU A 79 2.20 -15.71 -8.49
C LEU A 79 3.11 -16.84 -9.00
N ALA A 80 2.58 -17.70 -9.86
CA ALA A 80 3.37 -18.71 -10.55
C ALA A 80 4.39 -18.05 -11.51
N GLY A 81 5.64 -18.50 -11.46
CA GLY A 81 6.71 -18.06 -12.37
C GLY A 81 6.38 -18.36 -13.84
N GLY A 82 6.90 -17.55 -14.76
CA GLY A 82 6.68 -17.71 -16.22
C GLY A 82 6.59 -16.37 -16.96
N PRO A 83 6.62 -16.33 -18.30
CA PRO A 83 6.56 -15.10 -19.09
C PRO A 83 5.29 -14.28 -18.81
N GLY A 84 5.33 -12.94 -18.91
CA GLY A 84 4.17 -12.07 -18.62
C GLY A 84 3.91 -11.81 -17.12
N LEU A 85 4.87 -12.08 -16.26
CA LEU A 85 4.72 -12.05 -14.80
C LEU A 85 4.50 -10.65 -14.21
N GLN A 86 5.08 -9.60 -14.81
CA GLN A 86 4.78 -8.21 -14.44
C GLN A 86 3.33 -7.82 -14.74
N GLU A 87 2.74 -8.38 -15.79
CA GLU A 87 1.35 -8.14 -16.17
C GLU A 87 0.40 -8.88 -15.22
N ARG A 88 0.76 -10.09 -14.79
CA ARG A 88 0.00 -10.85 -13.76
C ARG A 88 0.15 -10.29 -12.34
N ALA A 89 1.12 -9.40 -12.11
CA ALA A 89 1.36 -8.77 -10.81
C ALA A 89 0.65 -7.40 -10.65
N ARG A 90 -0.02 -6.91 -11.70
CA ARG A 90 -0.85 -5.69 -11.67
C ARG A 90 -2.29 -6.03 -11.28
#